data_AF-A0A956S0L1-F1
#
_entry.id   AF-A0A956S0L1-F1
#
_cell.length_a   1.000
_cell.length_b   1.000
_cell.length_c   1.000
_cell.angle_alpha   90.00
_cell.angle_beta   90.00
_cell.angle_gamma   90.00
#
_symmetry.space_group_name_H-M   'P 1'
#
loop_
_entity.id
_entity.type
_entity.pdbx_description
1 polymer ?
#
loop_
_entity_poly.entity_id
_entity_poly.type
_entity_poly.pdbx_seq_one_letter_code
_entity_poly.pdbx_strand_id
1 'polypeptide(L)'
;MSSHKPHITPISVYLAVGTTLLFLTIVTVWVAGYHLGPFNLIVAMAIATFKGALVCMFFMHLLYDNKFYLMIFLSSLLFLAIFISLTMLDTMRRGDIEMQQAKPIKQQAAMYDQMPAADSTSVAE
;
A
#
# COMPACT_ATOMS: atom_id res chain seq x y z
N MET A 1 9.60 -51.25 10.92
CA MET A 1 8.81 -50.05 11.26
C MET A 1 9.74 -48.85 11.19
N SER A 2 9.74 -48.15 10.06
CA SER A 2 10.62 -47.02 9.79
C SER A 2 10.21 -45.84 10.68
N SER A 3 11.12 -45.41 11.56
CA SER A 3 10.90 -44.29 12.47
C SER A 3 10.75 -42.98 11.68
N HIS A 4 9.51 -42.53 11.45
CA HIS A 4 9.22 -41.19 10.97
C HIS A 4 9.49 -40.20 12.09
N LYS A 5 10.66 -39.57 12.07
CA LYS A 5 10.90 -38.38 12.87
C LYS A 5 10.00 -37.27 12.31
N PRO A 6 9.08 -36.67 13.10
CA PRO A 6 8.33 -35.52 12.65
C PRO A 6 9.34 -34.40 12.34
N HIS A 7 9.44 -34.01 11.08
CA HIS A 7 10.38 -32.99 10.61
C HIS A 7 9.84 -31.61 10.96
N ILE A 8 9.74 -31.31 12.27
CA ILE A 8 9.38 -29.99 12.76
C ILE A 8 10.52 -29.03 12.44
N THR A 9 10.20 -27.90 11.81
CA THR A 9 11.17 -26.83 11.58
C THR A 9 11.69 -26.36 12.94
N PRO A 10 13.03 -26.24 13.11
CA PRO A 10 13.59 -25.95 14.41
C PRO A 10 13.17 -24.54 14.87
N ILE A 11 12.77 -24.42 16.14
CA ILE A 11 12.37 -23.15 16.76
C ILE A 11 13.40 -22.02 16.56
N SER A 12 14.67 -22.37 16.39
CA SER A 12 15.76 -21.43 16.10
C SER A 12 15.53 -20.60 14.84
N VAL A 13 14.86 -21.14 13.82
CA VAL A 13 14.57 -20.40 12.58
C VAL A 13 13.56 -19.29 12.84
N TYR A 14 12.47 -19.60 13.56
CA TYR A 14 11.46 -18.59 13.91
C TYR A 14 12.04 -17.50 14.82
N LEU A 15 12.90 -17.87 15.76
CA LEU A 15 13.61 -16.91 16.61
C LEU A 15 14.57 -16.02 15.80
N ALA A 16 15.34 -16.58 14.88
CA ALA A 16 16.28 -15.83 14.04
C ALA A 16 15.55 -14.85 13.08
N VAL A 17 14.45 -15.27 12.48
CA VAL A 17 13.64 -14.38 11.63
C VAL A 17 12.94 -13.33 12.49
N GLY A 18 12.43 -13.71 13.68
CA GLY A 18 11.82 -12.77 14.62
C GLY A 18 12.76 -11.66 15.06
N THR A 19 14.02 -11.97 15.41
CA THR A 19 15.02 -10.96 15.75
C THR A 19 15.40 -10.08 14.54
N THR A 20 15.48 -10.68 13.36
CA THR A 20 15.71 -9.94 12.09
C THR A 20 14.59 -8.93 11.82
N LEU A 21 13.33 -9.31 12.03
CA LEU A 21 12.17 -8.41 11.88
C LEU A 21 12.17 -7.28 12.90
N LEU A 22 12.58 -7.57 14.14
CA LEU A 22 12.70 -6.57 15.20
C LEU A 22 13.78 -5.54 14.83
N PHE A 23 14.94 -6.01 14.38
CA PHE A 23 16.00 -5.16 13.86
C PHE A 23 15.51 -4.27 12.70
N LEU A 24 14.84 -4.87 11.71
CA LEU A 24 14.28 -4.11 10.58
C LEU A 24 13.28 -3.05 11.02
N THR A 25 12.49 -3.32 12.07
CA THR A 25 11.52 -2.36 12.61
C THR A 25 12.23 -1.16 13.25
N ILE A 26 13.32 -1.40 13.98
CA ILE A 26 14.16 -0.32 14.53
C ILE A 26 14.72 0.53 13.39
N VAL A 27 15.23 -0.11 12.34
CA VAL A 27 15.73 0.59 11.15
C VAL A 27 14.64 1.44 10.51
N THR A 28 13.41 0.94 10.35
CA THR A 28 12.29 1.73 9.80
C THR A 28 11.98 2.96 10.63
N VAL A 29 11.93 2.84 11.96
CA VAL A 29 11.68 3.98 12.86
C VAL A 29 12.81 5.01 12.75
N TRP A 30 14.06 4.54 12.65
CA TRP A 30 15.21 5.41 12.52
C TRP A 30 15.23 6.15 11.18
N VAL A 31 14.97 5.45 10.08
CA VAL A 31 14.84 6.02 8.74
C VAL A 31 13.71 7.04 8.67
N ALA A 32 12.58 6.77 9.34
CA ALA A 32 11.46 7.71 9.40
C ALA A 32 11.82 9.05 10.09
N GLY A 33 12.84 9.06 10.95
CA GLY A 33 13.36 10.27 11.59
C GLY A 33 14.28 11.11 10.68
N TYR A 34 14.77 10.55 9.57
CA TYR A 34 15.65 11.26 8.63
C TYR A 34 14.86 11.80 7.43
N HIS A 35 15.01 13.09 7.15
CA HIS A 35 14.40 13.72 5.99
C HIS A 35 15.27 13.49 4.73
N LEU A 36 15.04 12.38 4.04
CA LEU A 36 15.70 12.02 2.78
C LEU A 36 15.05 12.68 1.55
N GLY A 37 14.20 13.69 1.75
CA GLY A 37 13.42 14.35 0.70
C GLY A 37 12.54 13.36 -0.08
N PRO A 38 12.47 13.43 -1.43
CA PRO A 38 11.59 12.58 -2.23
C PRO A 38 11.93 11.08 -2.16
N PHE A 39 13.15 10.71 -1.75
CA PHE A 39 13.54 9.30 -1.60
C PHE A 39 12.99 8.64 -0.33
N ASN A 40 12.46 9.41 0.63
CA ASN A 40 11.94 8.86 1.87
C ASN A 40 10.85 7.79 1.62
N LEU A 41 9.92 8.09 0.71
CA LEU A 41 8.86 7.14 0.35
C LEU A 41 9.39 5.86 -0.29
N ILE A 42 10.37 5.98 -1.20
CA ILE A 42 10.95 4.83 -1.89
C ILE A 42 11.67 3.92 -0.89
N VAL A 43 12.47 4.49 0.01
CA VAL A 43 13.19 3.75 1.04
C VAL A 43 12.22 3.11 2.03
N ALA A 44 11.21 3.85 2.49
CA ALA A 44 10.19 3.35 3.41
C ALA A 44 9.42 2.15 2.82
N MET A 45 9.02 2.26 1.54
CA MET A 45 8.34 1.17 0.83
C MET A 45 9.26 -0.04 0.65
N ALA A 46 10.53 0.15 0.27
CA ALA A 46 11.48 -0.96 0.11
C ALA A 46 11.66 -1.76 1.42
N ILE A 47 11.87 -1.07 2.55
CA ILE A 47 12.01 -1.71 3.86
C ILE A 47 10.71 -2.42 4.25
N ALA A 48 9.55 -1.79 4.04
CA ALA A 48 8.26 -2.38 4.32
C ALA A 48 8.01 -3.66 3.51
N THR A 49 8.30 -3.66 2.21
CA THR A 49 8.18 -4.85 1.34
C THR A 49 9.09 -5.97 1.80
N PHE A 50 10.35 -5.68 2.14
CA PHE A 50 11.29 -6.70 2.61
C PHE A 50 10.85 -7.33 3.94
N LYS A 51 10.38 -6.50 4.89
CA LYS A 51 9.79 -6.98 6.14
C LYS A 51 8.59 -7.91 5.87
N GLY A 52 7.68 -7.48 5.00
CA GLY A 52 6.51 -8.26 4.61
C GLY A 52 6.88 -9.59 3.97
N ALA A 53 7.85 -9.60 3.06
CA ALA A 53 8.32 -10.81 2.40
C ALA A 53 8.88 -11.83 3.40
N LEU A 54 9.68 -11.41 4.38
CA LEU A 54 10.17 -12.29 5.45
C LEU A 54 9.02 -12.89 6.28
N VAL A 55 7.99 -12.10 6.62
CA VAL A 55 6.82 -12.59 7.35
C VAL A 55 6.07 -13.64 6.53
N CYS A 56 5.76 -13.34 5.26
CA CYS A 56 5.05 -14.27 4.39
C CYS A 56 5.85 -15.55 4.16
N MET A 57 7.16 -15.47 3.95
CA MET A 57 7.97 -16.62 3.59
C MET A 57 8.18 -17.59 4.77
N PHE A 58 8.40 -17.07 5.98
CA PHE A 58 8.73 -17.89 7.16
C PHE A 58 7.55 -18.09 8.11
N PHE A 59 6.85 -17.02 8.52
CA PHE A 59 5.78 -17.12 9.53
C PHE A 59 4.44 -17.59 8.94
N MET A 60 4.15 -17.27 7.69
CA MET A 60 3.01 -17.87 6.97
C MET A 60 3.37 -19.20 6.32
N HIS A 61 4.57 -19.71 6.57
CA HIS A 61 5.06 -21.01 6.10
C HIS A 61 5.07 -21.17 4.57
N LEU A 62 4.96 -20.07 3.81
CA LEU A 62 4.79 -20.08 2.36
C LEU A 62 5.95 -20.76 1.60
N LEU A 63 7.16 -20.74 2.16
CA LEU A 63 8.33 -21.43 1.59
C LEU A 63 8.34 -22.94 1.86
N TYR A 64 7.83 -23.36 3.01
CA TYR A 64 7.88 -24.74 3.47
C TYR A 64 6.66 -25.55 3.02
N ASP A 65 5.57 -24.86 2.72
CA ASP A 65 4.33 -25.45 2.20
C ASP A 65 4.34 -25.68 0.68
N ASN A 66 3.24 -26.22 0.16
CA ASN A 66 3.07 -26.42 -1.27
C ASN A 66 3.19 -25.11 -2.07
N LYS A 67 3.96 -25.16 -3.18
CA LYS A 67 4.16 -24.03 -4.13
C LYS A 67 2.85 -23.48 -4.70
N PHE A 68 1.76 -24.24 -4.61
CA PHE A 68 0.41 -23.79 -4.97
C PHE A 68 -0.03 -22.56 -4.15
N TYR A 69 0.26 -22.53 -2.85
CA TYR A 69 -0.08 -21.37 -2.01
C TYR A 69 0.70 -20.12 -2.40
N LEU A 70 1.97 -20.29 -2.82
CA LEU A 70 2.77 -19.18 -3.35
C LEU A 70 2.16 -18.61 -4.63
N MET A 71 1.66 -19.45 -5.55
CA MET A 71 1.00 -18.96 -6.77
C MET A 71 -0.28 -18.17 -6.47
N ILE A 72 -1.09 -18.64 -5.51
CA ILE A 72 -2.31 -17.91 -5.07
C ILE A 72 -1.94 -16.57 -4.42
N PHE A 73 -0.89 -16.54 -3.61
CA PHE A 73 -0.42 -15.30 -2.99
C PHE A 73 0.12 -14.30 -4.01
N LEU A 74 0.88 -14.75 -5.01
CA LEU A 74 1.36 -13.90 -6.09
C LEU A 74 0.21 -13.38 -6.96
N SER A 75 -0.79 -14.22 -7.25
CA SER A 75 -1.95 -13.78 -8.03
C SER A 75 -2.78 -12.75 -7.28
N SER A 76 -2.96 -12.89 -5.96
CA SER A 76 -3.66 -11.88 -5.15
C SER A 76 -2.89 -10.56 -5.09
N LEU A 77 -1.55 -10.61 -4.95
CA LEU A 77 -0.70 -9.42 -5.00
C LEU A 77 -0.77 -8.71 -6.37
N LEU A 78 -0.78 -9.49 -7.46
CA LEU A 78 -0.94 -8.97 -8.82
C LEU A 78 -2.29 -8.27 -8.97
N PHE A 79 -3.39 -8.91 -8.57
CA PHE A 79 -4.71 -8.29 -8.64
C PHE A 79 -4.81 -7.02 -7.78
N LEU A 80 -4.23 -7.03 -6.58
CA LEU A 80 -4.13 -5.84 -5.73
C LEU A 80 -3.38 -4.71 -6.45
N ALA A 81 -2.25 -5.00 -7.07
CA ALA A 81 -1.46 -4.01 -7.81
C ALA A 81 -2.25 -3.42 -8.99
N ILE A 82 -3.00 -4.25 -9.73
CA ILE A 82 -3.90 -3.79 -10.80
C ILE A 82 -4.95 -2.85 -10.23
N PHE A 83 -5.66 -3.24 -9.17
CA PHE A 83 -6.72 -2.41 -8.59
C PHE A 83 -6.18 -1.08 -8.05
N ILE A 84 -5.07 -1.09 -7.32
CA ILE A 84 -4.43 0.14 -6.86
C ILE A 84 -4.08 1.03 -8.05
N SER A 85 -3.48 0.47 -9.12
CA SER A 85 -3.09 1.24 -10.31
C SER A 85 -4.29 1.86 -11.02
N LEU A 86 -5.37 1.10 -11.19
CA LEU A 86 -6.60 1.59 -11.80
C LEU A 86 -7.25 2.69 -10.96
N THR A 87 -7.32 2.53 -9.63
CA THR A 87 -7.86 3.56 -8.72
C THR A 87 -6.99 4.82 -8.72
N MET A 88 -5.67 4.68 -8.79
CA MET A 88 -4.74 5.81 -8.92
C MET A 88 -4.99 6.56 -10.24
N LEU A 89 -5.12 5.83 -11.35
CA LEU A 89 -5.44 6.42 -12.66
C LEU A 89 -6.78 7.14 -12.67
N ASP A 90 -7.83 6.54 -12.08
CA ASP A 90 -9.14 7.20 -11.93
C ASP A 90 -9.02 8.50 -11.12
N THR A 91 -8.32 8.44 -9.98
CA THR A 91 -8.14 9.61 -9.10
C THR A 91 -7.37 10.72 -9.81
N MET A 92 -6.31 10.39 -10.55
CA MET A 92 -5.52 11.36 -11.31
C MET A 92 -6.30 12.00 -12.46
N ARG A 93 -7.21 11.27 -13.10
CA ARG A 93 -7.98 11.71 -14.27
C ARG A 93 -9.36 12.25 -13.92
N ARG A 94 -9.76 12.23 -12.65
CA ARG A 94 -11.10 12.64 -12.19
C ARG A 94 -11.44 14.08 -12.55
N GLY A 95 -10.46 14.99 -12.54
CA GLY A 95 -10.66 16.40 -12.91
C GLY A 95 -10.72 16.68 -14.41
N ASP A 96 -10.29 15.74 -15.26
CA ASP A 96 -10.19 15.97 -16.71
C ASP A 96 -11.56 15.91 -17.41
N ILE A 97 -12.58 15.34 -16.77
CA ILE A 97 -13.94 15.13 -17.32
C ILE A 97 -14.97 16.07 -16.66
N GLU A 98 -14.56 17.00 -15.79
CA GLU A 98 -15.48 17.93 -15.12
C GLU A 98 -15.86 19.12 -16.03
N MET A 99 -16.36 18.82 -17.24
CA MET A 99 -17.05 19.81 -18.09
C MET A 99 -18.47 20.13 -17.57
N GLN A 100 -18.93 19.45 -16.51
CA GLN A 100 -20.18 19.75 -15.83
C GLN A 100 -19.98 19.86 -14.33
N GLN A 101 -19.31 20.94 -13.91
CA GLN A 101 -19.47 21.47 -12.56
C GLN A 101 -20.97 21.63 -12.31
N ALA A 102 -21.49 20.98 -11.27
CA ALA A 102 -22.92 20.97 -10.97
C ALA A 102 -23.42 22.40 -10.78
N LYS A 103 -24.06 22.96 -11.82
CA LYS A 103 -24.73 24.25 -11.70
C LYS A 103 -25.88 24.08 -10.70
N PRO A 104 -26.05 25.00 -9.75
CA PRO A 104 -27.08 24.86 -8.73
C PRO A 104 -28.47 24.82 -9.39
N ILE A 105 -29.29 23.83 -9.01
CA ILE A 105 -30.67 23.65 -9.52
C ILE A 105 -31.51 24.93 -9.28
N LYS A 106 -31.19 25.69 -8.23
CA LYS A 106 -31.66 27.06 -8.01
C LYS A 106 -30.47 27.99 -7.84
N GLN A 107 -30.23 28.80 -8.87
CA GLN A 107 -29.13 29.78 -8.92
C GLN A 107 -29.31 30.91 -7.90
N GLN A 108 -30.53 31.12 -7.41
CA GLN A 108 -30.90 32.07 -6.36
C GLN A 108 -31.49 31.29 -5.18
N ALA A 109 -30.63 30.71 -4.36
CA ALA A 109 -31.00 30.24 -3.03
C ALA A 109 -30.30 31.12 -2.01
N ALA A 110 -30.99 31.53 -0.95
CA ALA A 110 -30.45 32.42 0.10
C ALA A 110 -29.14 31.92 0.75
N MET A 111 -28.83 30.62 0.59
CA MET A 111 -27.58 30.01 1.02
C MET A 111 -26.34 30.52 0.24
N TYR A 112 -26.49 30.98 -1.00
CA TYR A 112 -25.38 31.45 -1.84
C TYR A 112 -25.04 32.94 -1.62
N ASP A 113 -25.96 33.73 -1.06
CA ASP A 113 -25.74 35.16 -0.76
C ASP A 113 -24.65 35.38 0.30
N GLN A 114 -24.35 34.34 1.09
CA GLN A 114 -23.34 34.38 2.15
C GLN A 114 -22.00 33.75 1.71
N MET A 115 -21.91 33.21 0.49
CA MET A 115 -20.71 32.56 -0.03
C MET A 115 -19.81 33.62 -0.71
N PRO A 116 -18.49 33.67 -0.43
CA PRO A 116 -17.59 34.57 -1.15
C PRO A 116 -17.65 34.29 -2.65
N ALA A 117 -17.83 35.33 -3.46
CA ALA A 117 -17.97 35.22 -4.92
C ALA A 117 -16.77 34.44 -5.49
N ALA A 118 -17.04 33.29 -6.12
CA ALA A 118 -16.03 32.54 -6.84
C ALA A 118 -15.54 33.38 -8.04
N ASP A 119 -14.22 33.50 -8.14
CA ASP A 119 -13.52 34.32 -9.12
C ASP A 119 -13.94 33.96 -10.56
N SER A 120 -14.55 34.94 -11.25
CA SER A 120 -15.11 34.79 -12.60
C SER A 120 -14.07 34.80 -13.72
N THR A 121 -12.77 34.86 -13.40
CA THR A 121 -11.69 34.97 -14.40
C THR A 121 -11.26 33.64 -15.04
N SER A 122 -11.75 32.48 -14.58
CA SER A 122 -11.38 31.16 -15.13
C SER A 122 -12.24 30.66 -16.30
N VAL A 123 -13.16 31.48 -16.85
CA VAL A 123 -14.17 31.04 -17.84
C VAL A 123 -13.91 31.59 -19.25
N ALA A 124 -12.75 32.19 -19.52
CA ALA A 124 -12.51 32.96 -20.75
C ALA A 124 -11.38 32.42 -21.67
N GLU A 125 -10.89 31.20 -21.48
CA GLU A 125 -10.00 30.53 -22.46
C GLU A 125 -10.53 29.15 -22.88
#